data_AF-A0A2E3RHD6-F1
#
_entry.id   AF-A0A2E3RHD6-F1
#
_cell.length_a   1.000
_cell.length_b   1.000
_cell.length_c   1.000
_cell.angle_alpha   90.00
_cell.angle_beta   90.00
_cell.angle_gamma   90.00
#
_symmetry.space_group_name_H-M   'P 1'
#
loop_
_entity.id
_entity.type
_entity.pdbx_description
1 polymer ?
#
loop_
_entity_poly.entity_id
_entity_poly.type
_entity_poly.pdbx_seq_one_letter_code
_entity_poly.pdbx_strand_id
1 'polypeptide(L)'
;MPILKSELENIEIPSGENAMQYSKRSILQYLFSAVALYVAMCGALQEGGAQPADGAGDQAAKMAVSASDWSKKYPEVFEGIEKFNGRDVSGAVEDFEEAAKKYPELPPAELMLADLYIEKNRIEMAINALDTAARKYPEDPETFLLLGNLAFQQNRNTDASLAFERARTLLESYDGDSMRLKRLQLRLYAGLATIATRFDDWATAAAYLREWVNLDPQNSGPRVRFARALFRTNKGREAFGQLEYARRLDDSILSPSMLMAQFWMEAGNMAAGREWLDRASRRQAEDLDTQMMLAKFHWNLRQFAAAKKSVLQAIKLSKNDPQANLLAGRLYHYDHDFDKAIQYFSNVGGDDPSGGVSEALKRDSRQHLMYALAAEGSPAGIQKAIDMADMGTDLPSLVAQCYAYKRGGKKEKALATLQAAQHSTQDPNTNYIFAYVLADEVSADKVMPLLEASLATEGLFVFRRDAEQLRARLAGEKAKKKAETNNAEARQR
;
A
#
# COMPACT_ATOMS: atom_id res chain seq x y z
N MET A 1 30.55 -2.02 14.11
CA MET A 1 31.57 -2.71 14.92
C MET A 1 32.61 -3.37 14.00
N PRO A 2 33.92 -3.23 14.26
CA PRO A 2 35.02 -3.55 13.33
C PRO A 2 35.38 -5.04 13.19
N ILE A 3 34.76 -5.92 14.00
CA ILE A 3 35.20 -7.32 14.18
C ILE A 3 34.85 -8.21 12.97
N LEU A 4 33.87 -7.83 12.15
CA LEU A 4 33.46 -8.56 10.94
C LEU A 4 34.25 -8.21 9.68
N LYS A 5 35.20 -7.27 9.79
CA LYS A 5 36.01 -6.77 8.69
C LYS A 5 37.12 -7.74 8.26
N SER A 6 37.72 -8.46 9.21
CA SER A 6 38.93 -9.27 8.99
C SER A 6 38.67 -10.71 8.54
N GLU A 7 37.50 -11.28 8.83
CA GLU A 7 37.26 -12.72 8.56
C GLU A 7 36.71 -13.01 7.16
N LEU A 8 36.06 -12.05 6.50
CA LEU A 8 35.59 -12.22 5.12
C LEU A 8 36.72 -12.08 4.08
N GLU A 9 37.89 -11.56 4.48
CA GLU A 9 39.09 -11.54 3.64
C GLU A 9 39.80 -12.92 3.60
N ASN A 10 39.49 -13.84 4.52
CA ASN A 10 40.22 -15.10 4.72
C ASN A 10 39.50 -16.37 4.19
N ILE A 11 38.38 -16.23 3.49
CA ILE A 11 37.70 -17.37 2.85
C ILE A 11 38.35 -17.64 1.49
N GLU A 12 39.24 -18.63 1.42
CA GLU A 12 39.83 -19.11 0.15
C GLU A 12 38.80 -19.90 -0.66
N ILE A 13 38.49 -19.40 -1.86
CA ILE A 13 37.74 -20.14 -2.89
C ILE A 13 38.77 -20.63 -3.92
N PRO A 14 38.89 -21.94 -4.20
CA PRO A 14 39.77 -22.45 -5.24
C PRO A 14 39.32 -21.92 -6.61
N SER A 15 40.23 -21.27 -7.33
CA SER A 15 39.98 -20.73 -8.66
C SER A 15 39.95 -21.83 -9.71
N GLY A 16 38.77 -22.09 -10.28
CA GLY A 16 38.58 -22.89 -11.49
C GLY A 16 37.68 -22.13 -12.48
N GLU A 17 38.03 -22.18 -13.76
CA GLU A 17 37.66 -21.24 -14.82
C GLU A 17 36.15 -21.11 -15.10
N ASN A 18 35.59 -19.95 -14.78
CA ASN A 18 34.78 -19.11 -15.67
C ASN A 18 34.41 -17.81 -14.95
N ALA A 19 35.37 -16.90 -14.91
CA ALA A 19 35.21 -15.57 -14.35
C ALA A 19 34.60 -14.62 -15.39
N MET A 20 33.29 -14.35 -15.31
CA MET A 20 32.75 -13.10 -15.84
C MET A 20 32.73 -12.05 -14.71
N GLN A 21 33.71 -11.16 -14.83
CA GLN A 21 33.93 -9.87 -14.19
C GLN A 21 32.88 -9.38 -13.17
N TYR A 22 33.19 -9.56 -11.89
CA TYR A 22 33.08 -8.50 -10.88
C TYR A 22 34.25 -8.64 -9.90
N SER A 23 35.04 -7.59 -9.71
CA SER A 23 36.25 -7.68 -8.88
C SER A 23 35.87 -7.94 -7.40
N LYS A 24 36.58 -8.87 -6.75
CA LYS A 24 36.40 -9.30 -5.35
C LYS A 24 36.31 -8.14 -4.33
N ARG A 25 36.91 -6.97 -4.62
CA ARG A 25 36.88 -5.78 -3.75
C ARG A 25 35.54 -5.04 -3.76
N SER A 26 34.86 -5.02 -4.90
CA SER A 26 33.59 -4.29 -5.09
C SER A 26 32.43 -4.91 -4.31
N ILE A 27 32.40 -6.24 -4.19
CA ILE A 27 31.32 -7.00 -3.55
C ILE A 27 31.35 -6.81 -2.02
N LEU A 28 32.53 -6.90 -1.40
CA LEU A 28 32.65 -6.65 0.04
C LEU A 28 32.41 -5.19 0.40
N GLN A 29 32.90 -4.24 -0.39
CA GLN A 29 32.82 -2.82 -0.08
C GLN A 29 31.38 -2.26 -0.14
N TYR A 30 30.50 -2.87 -0.95
CA TYR A 30 29.05 -2.59 -0.96
C TYR A 30 28.28 -3.28 0.18
N LEU A 31 28.74 -4.43 0.67
CA LEU A 31 28.15 -5.10 1.84
C LEU A 31 28.33 -4.27 3.14
N PHE A 32 29.38 -3.44 3.24
CA PHE A 32 29.67 -2.61 4.41
C PHE A 32 28.74 -1.39 4.58
N SER A 33 28.23 -0.80 3.49
CA SER A 33 27.41 0.42 3.56
C SER A 33 25.92 0.15 3.84
N ALA A 34 25.40 -1.02 3.42
CA ALA A 34 23.98 -1.34 3.54
C ALA A 34 23.53 -1.76 4.95
N VAL A 35 24.37 -2.45 5.72
CA VAL A 35 24.02 -2.93 7.08
C VAL A 35 24.05 -1.78 8.10
N ALA A 36 24.92 -0.78 7.90
CA ALA A 36 24.98 0.41 8.73
C ALA A 36 23.74 1.31 8.56
N LEU A 37 23.13 1.33 7.37
CA LEU A 37 21.87 2.05 7.13
C LEU A 37 20.67 1.39 7.83
N TYR A 38 20.64 0.06 7.91
CA TYR A 38 19.52 -0.69 8.48
C TYR A 38 19.40 -0.54 10.01
N VAL A 39 20.52 -0.52 10.74
CA VAL A 39 20.51 -0.34 12.21
C VAL A 39 20.18 1.10 12.61
N ALA A 40 20.52 2.08 11.77
CA ALA A 40 20.14 3.48 11.99
C ALA A 40 18.65 3.76 11.70
N MET A 41 18.03 3.06 10.73
CA MET A 41 16.60 3.21 10.41
C MET A 41 15.68 2.46 11.38
N CYS A 42 16.05 1.29 11.89
CA CYS A 42 15.22 0.56 12.87
C CYS A 42 15.10 1.28 14.22
N GLY A 43 16.06 2.13 14.60
CA GLY A 43 15.96 2.97 15.79
C GLY A 43 15.09 4.23 15.61
N ALA A 44 14.76 4.61 14.37
CA ALA A 44 14.01 5.82 14.05
C ALA A 44 12.59 5.55 13.51
N LEU A 45 12.19 4.28 13.39
CA LEU A 45 10.87 3.85 12.89
C LEU A 45 10.02 3.17 13.97
N GLN A 46 9.99 3.78 15.17
CA GLN A 46 8.84 3.66 16.07
C GLN A 46 7.84 4.79 15.80
N GLU A 47 7.38 4.87 14.56
CA GLU A 47 6.06 5.42 14.24
C GLU A 47 5.35 4.37 13.40
N GLY A 48 4.93 3.30 14.09
CA GLY A 48 3.94 2.36 13.59
C GLY A 48 2.58 3.05 13.49
N GLY A 49 2.46 4.02 12.58
CA GLY A 49 1.19 4.40 12.03
C GLY A 49 0.84 3.38 10.97
N ALA A 50 -0.10 2.49 11.26
CA ALA A 50 -0.87 1.86 10.21
C ALA A 50 -1.30 3.00 9.27
N GLN A 51 -0.83 3.00 8.02
CA GLN A 51 -1.49 3.82 7.01
C GLN A 51 -2.96 3.40 7.08
N PRO A 52 -3.89 4.29 7.46
CA PRO A 52 -5.29 3.95 7.32
C PRO A 52 -5.47 3.56 5.85
N ALA A 53 -6.38 2.63 5.59
CA ALA A 53 -6.86 2.29 4.26
C ALA A 53 -7.63 3.47 3.65
N ASP A 54 -7.03 4.66 3.69
CA ASP A 54 -7.48 5.87 3.03
C ASP A 54 -6.90 5.83 1.63
N GLY A 55 -7.43 4.88 0.83
CA GLY A 55 -7.61 5.09 -0.61
C GLY A 55 -8.40 6.37 -0.93
N ALA A 56 -8.86 7.07 0.09
CA ALA A 56 -9.34 8.44 0.09
C ALA A 56 -8.31 9.46 -0.43
N GLY A 57 -7.00 9.16 -0.39
CA GLY A 57 -5.95 10.02 -0.98
C GLY A 57 -6.12 10.30 -2.47
N ASP A 58 -6.94 9.49 -3.16
CA ASP A 58 -7.15 9.56 -4.60
C ASP A 58 -8.57 10.03 -4.98
N GLN A 59 -9.50 10.16 -4.02
CA GLN A 59 -10.89 10.56 -4.29
C GLN A 59 -11.15 12.05 -4.15
N ALA A 60 -10.49 12.78 -3.25
CA ALA A 60 -10.69 14.23 -3.14
C ALA A 60 -10.24 14.96 -4.43
N ALA A 61 -9.21 14.44 -5.11
CA ALA A 61 -8.78 14.91 -6.43
C ALA A 61 -9.81 14.57 -7.54
N LYS A 62 -10.46 13.40 -7.48
CA LYS A 62 -11.50 12.96 -8.44
C LYS A 62 -12.85 13.69 -8.33
N MET A 63 -13.00 14.60 -7.36
CA MET A 63 -14.24 15.35 -7.16
C MET A 63 -14.22 16.73 -7.80
N ALA A 64 -13.07 17.12 -8.32
CA ALA A 64 -12.99 18.15 -9.32
C ALA A 64 -13.54 17.58 -10.62
N VAL A 65 -14.67 18.11 -11.10
CA VAL A 65 -14.98 18.01 -12.53
C VAL A 65 -13.81 18.66 -13.25
N SER A 66 -12.97 17.85 -13.85
CA SER A 66 -11.75 18.34 -14.47
C SER A 66 -12.03 18.78 -15.90
N ALA A 67 -11.07 19.46 -16.53
CA ALA A 67 -11.13 19.71 -17.97
C ALA A 67 -11.47 18.42 -18.75
N SER A 68 -10.91 17.28 -18.34
CA SER A 68 -11.17 15.97 -18.96
C SER A 68 -12.65 15.53 -18.82
N ASP A 69 -13.36 15.91 -17.76
CA ASP A 69 -14.80 15.65 -17.63
C ASP A 69 -15.66 16.64 -18.41
N TRP A 70 -15.22 17.89 -18.53
CA TRP A 70 -15.89 18.91 -19.32
C TRP A 70 -15.89 18.59 -20.81
N SER A 71 -14.81 17.99 -21.32
CA SER A 71 -14.68 17.61 -22.74
C SER A 71 -15.81 16.69 -23.24
N LYS A 72 -16.41 15.89 -22.35
CA LYS A 72 -17.54 15.01 -22.69
C LYS A 72 -18.81 15.78 -23.03
N LYS A 73 -18.94 17.02 -22.53
CA LYS A 73 -20.14 17.85 -22.64
C LYS A 73 -19.94 19.06 -23.56
N TYR A 74 -18.73 19.63 -23.59
CA TYR A 74 -18.43 20.86 -24.30
C TYR A 74 -17.38 20.62 -25.39
N PRO A 75 -17.78 20.71 -26.68
CA PRO A 75 -16.87 20.48 -27.81
C PRO A 75 -15.61 21.35 -27.77
N GLU A 76 -15.76 22.62 -27.41
CA GLU A 76 -14.66 23.58 -27.34
C GLU A 76 -13.62 23.17 -26.27
N VAL A 77 -14.07 22.56 -25.16
CA VAL A 77 -13.17 22.02 -24.14
C VAL A 77 -12.47 20.75 -24.63
N PHE A 78 -13.15 19.91 -25.42
CA PHE A 78 -12.53 18.75 -26.04
C PHE A 78 -11.44 19.16 -27.04
N GLU A 79 -11.75 20.11 -27.92
CA GLU A 79 -10.80 20.64 -28.91
C GLU A 79 -9.58 21.27 -28.23
N GLY A 80 -9.79 22.06 -27.17
CA GLY A 80 -8.69 22.63 -26.40
C GLY A 80 -7.80 21.56 -25.76
N ILE A 81 -8.36 20.46 -25.27
CA ILE A 81 -7.57 19.33 -24.73
C ILE A 81 -6.78 18.62 -25.83
N GLU A 82 -7.36 18.42 -27.02
CA GLU A 82 -6.65 17.81 -28.15
C GLU A 82 -5.47 18.69 -28.60
N LYS A 83 -5.66 20.00 -28.71
CA LYS A 83 -4.57 20.95 -29.00
C LYS A 83 -3.49 20.94 -27.92
N PHE A 84 -3.90 20.92 -26.65
CA PHE A 84 -2.97 20.81 -25.52
C PHE A 84 -2.14 19.52 -25.59
N ASN A 85 -2.77 18.38 -25.87
CA ASN A 85 -2.09 17.09 -26.06
C ASN A 85 -1.15 17.13 -27.27
N GLY A 86 -1.54 17.84 -28.33
CA GLY A 86 -0.74 18.16 -29.51
C GLY A 86 0.40 19.18 -29.28
N ARG A 87 0.59 19.66 -28.05
CA ARG A 87 1.55 20.71 -27.62
C ARG A 87 1.25 22.12 -28.15
N ASP A 88 0.08 22.34 -28.74
CA ASP A 88 -0.42 23.66 -29.09
C ASP A 88 -1.15 24.26 -27.88
N VAL A 89 -0.38 24.81 -26.94
CA VAL A 89 -0.93 25.40 -25.71
C VAL A 89 -1.67 26.70 -26.01
N SER A 90 -1.22 27.48 -26.99
CA SER A 90 -1.87 28.74 -27.36
C SER A 90 -3.25 28.48 -27.95
N GLY A 91 -3.36 27.55 -28.91
CA GLY A 91 -4.64 27.15 -29.48
C GLY A 91 -5.57 26.51 -28.45
N ALA A 92 -5.02 25.77 -27.48
CA ALA A 92 -5.81 25.23 -26.36
C ALA A 92 -6.45 26.33 -25.50
N VAL A 93 -5.69 27.40 -25.20
CA VAL A 93 -6.21 28.54 -24.44
C VAL A 93 -7.31 29.26 -25.21
N GLU A 94 -7.16 29.44 -26.52
CA GLU A 94 -8.21 30.06 -27.36
C GLU A 94 -9.53 29.28 -27.29
N ASP A 95 -9.49 27.96 -27.43
CA ASP A 95 -10.70 27.12 -27.36
C ASP A 95 -11.30 27.13 -25.95
N PHE A 96 -10.47 27.11 -24.89
CA PHE A 96 -10.96 27.23 -23.52
C PHE A 96 -11.58 28.61 -23.23
N GLU A 97 -11.03 29.69 -23.78
CA GLU A 97 -11.61 31.02 -23.65
C GLU A 97 -12.97 31.10 -24.36
N GLU A 98 -13.09 30.49 -25.54
CA GLU A 98 -14.37 30.39 -26.25
C GLU A 98 -15.39 29.59 -25.42
N ALA A 99 -14.98 28.45 -24.87
CA ALA A 99 -15.81 27.64 -23.99
C ALA A 99 -16.29 28.46 -22.77
N ALA A 100 -15.38 29.12 -22.05
CA ALA A 100 -15.71 29.89 -20.86
C ALA A 100 -16.62 31.11 -21.15
N LYS A 101 -16.52 31.71 -22.34
CA LYS A 101 -17.44 32.77 -22.79
C LYS A 101 -18.85 32.23 -23.04
N LYS A 102 -18.96 31.02 -23.59
CA LYS A 102 -20.24 30.41 -23.98
C LYS A 102 -20.98 29.75 -22.83
N TYR A 103 -20.25 29.21 -21.85
CA TYR A 103 -20.80 28.44 -20.75
C TYR A 103 -20.37 29.06 -19.42
N PRO A 104 -21.23 29.88 -18.78
CA PRO A 104 -20.91 30.58 -17.52
C PRO A 104 -20.57 29.66 -16.35
N GLU A 105 -20.98 28.39 -16.43
CA GLU A 105 -20.59 27.39 -15.46
C GLU A 105 -19.11 26.99 -15.58
N LEU A 106 -18.42 27.21 -16.70
CA LEU A 106 -17.03 26.78 -16.86
C LEU A 106 -16.04 27.72 -16.14
N PRO A 107 -14.89 27.18 -15.69
CA PRO A 107 -13.79 27.99 -15.20
C PRO A 107 -13.18 28.84 -16.33
N PRO A 108 -12.49 29.94 -15.99
CA PRO A 108 -11.60 30.63 -16.91
C PRO A 108 -10.55 29.70 -17.55
N ALA A 109 -10.11 30.06 -18.76
CA ALA A 109 -9.19 29.24 -19.56
C ALA A 109 -7.89 28.87 -18.83
N GLU A 110 -7.30 29.81 -18.10
CA GLU A 110 -6.08 29.61 -17.34
C GLU A 110 -6.24 28.57 -16.21
N LEU A 111 -7.44 28.50 -15.62
CA LEU A 111 -7.75 27.52 -14.57
C LEU A 111 -8.00 26.14 -15.16
N MET A 112 -8.65 26.06 -16.33
CA MET A 112 -8.79 24.81 -17.08
C MET A 112 -7.41 24.27 -17.51
N LEU A 113 -6.51 25.15 -17.97
CA LEU A 113 -5.14 24.79 -18.33
C LEU A 113 -4.32 24.34 -17.12
N ALA A 114 -4.43 25.05 -15.98
CA ALA A 114 -3.76 24.66 -14.75
C ALA A 114 -4.18 23.25 -14.30
N ASP A 115 -5.48 22.96 -14.34
CA ASP A 115 -6.03 21.66 -13.97
C ASP A 115 -5.49 20.54 -14.87
N LEU A 116 -5.41 20.76 -16.19
CA LEU A 116 -4.78 19.81 -17.12
C LEU A 116 -3.29 19.57 -16.82
N TYR A 117 -2.55 20.61 -16.46
CA TYR A 117 -1.16 20.44 -16.05
C TYR A 117 -1.04 19.61 -14.76
N ILE A 118 -1.95 19.79 -13.79
CA ILE A 118 -2.02 18.96 -12.57
C ILE A 118 -2.31 17.50 -12.94
N GLU A 119 -3.30 17.24 -13.79
CA GLU A 119 -3.64 15.88 -14.24
C GLU A 119 -2.47 15.17 -14.94
N LYS A 120 -1.68 15.90 -15.73
CA LYS A 120 -0.48 15.38 -16.39
C LYS A 120 0.76 15.37 -15.49
N ASN A 121 0.62 15.67 -14.20
CA ASN A 121 1.70 15.75 -13.22
C ASN A 121 2.83 16.73 -13.63
N ARG A 122 2.48 17.82 -14.33
CA ARG A 122 3.39 18.88 -14.78
C ARG A 122 3.30 20.08 -13.84
N ILE A 123 3.74 19.87 -12.60
CA ILE A 123 3.50 20.77 -11.47
C ILE A 123 4.01 22.21 -11.70
N GLU A 124 5.23 22.38 -12.22
CA GLU A 124 5.78 23.72 -12.47
C GLU A 124 4.93 24.53 -13.47
N MET A 125 4.39 23.86 -14.49
CA MET A 125 3.53 24.51 -15.48
C MET A 125 2.16 24.84 -14.89
N ALA A 126 1.64 23.97 -14.02
CA ALA A 126 0.42 24.27 -13.27
C ALA A 126 0.59 25.51 -12.39
N ILE A 127 1.71 25.65 -11.68
CA ILE A 127 1.99 26.83 -10.85
C ILE A 127 2.01 28.10 -11.71
N ASN A 128 2.70 28.09 -12.85
CA ASN A 128 2.73 29.25 -13.75
C ASN A 128 1.34 29.64 -14.28
N ALA A 129 0.49 28.65 -14.61
CA ALA A 129 -0.88 28.88 -15.04
C ALA A 129 -1.74 29.45 -13.88
N LEU A 130 -1.58 28.92 -12.66
CA LEU A 130 -2.26 29.43 -11.47
C LEU A 130 -1.81 30.83 -11.07
N ASP A 131 -0.53 31.16 -11.22
CA ASP A 131 -0.01 32.51 -11.00
C ASP A 131 -0.60 33.51 -12.00
N THR A 132 -0.77 33.09 -13.25
CA THR A 132 -1.44 33.89 -14.28
C THR A 132 -2.93 34.07 -13.94
N ALA A 133 -3.61 33.00 -13.54
CA ALA A 133 -5.01 33.05 -13.10
C ALA A 133 -5.20 33.95 -11.88
N ALA A 134 -4.30 33.90 -10.89
CA ALA A 134 -4.34 34.74 -9.69
C ALA A 134 -4.20 36.23 -10.01
N ARG A 135 -3.47 36.59 -11.07
CA ARG A 135 -3.32 37.98 -11.52
C ARG A 135 -4.51 38.46 -12.34
N LYS A 136 -5.05 37.61 -13.22
CA LYS A 136 -6.18 37.94 -14.10
C LYS A 136 -7.52 37.92 -13.37
N TYR A 137 -7.71 36.96 -12.46
CA TYR A 137 -8.95 36.71 -11.74
C TYR A 137 -8.68 36.61 -10.22
N PRO A 138 -8.24 37.71 -9.56
CA PRO A 138 -7.85 37.70 -8.15
C PRO A 138 -9.01 37.40 -7.18
N GLU A 139 -10.25 37.52 -7.66
CA GLU A 139 -11.47 37.24 -6.91
C GLU A 139 -12.08 35.87 -7.23
N ASP A 140 -11.50 35.11 -8.17
CA ASP A 140 -11.98 33.78 -8.50
C ASP A 140 -11.53 32.77 -7.43
N PRO A 141 -12.46 32.13 -6.70
CA PRO A 141 -12.10 31.20 -5.63
C PRO A 141 -11.33 29.97 -6.14
N GLU A 142 -11.56 29.58 -7.39
CA GLU A 142 -11.02 28.34 -7.96
C GLU A 142 -9.50 28.35 -8.04
N THR A 143 -8.89 29.50 -8.30
CA THR A 143 -7.44 29.69 -8.26
C THR A 143 -6.86 29.23 -6.92
N PHE A 144 -7.47 29.68 -5.82
CA PHE A 144 -7.01 29.36 -4.47
C PHE A 144 -7.36 27.93 -4.05
N LEU A 145 -8.45 27.36 -4.57
CA LEU A 145 -8.75 25.93 -4.39
C LEU A 145 -7.69 25.04 -5.05
N LEU A 146 -7.29 25.35 -6.28
CA LEU A 146 -6.26 24.59 -7.01
C LEU A 146 -4.88 24.76 -6.37
N LEU A 147 -4.52 25.98 -5.95
CA LEU A 147 -3.29 26.23 -5.18
C LEU A 147 -3.29 25.45 -3.85
N GLY A 148 -4.43 25.42 -3.15
CA GLY A 148 -4.58 24.67 -1.90
C GLY A 148 -4.39 23.16 -2.09
N ASN A 149 -5.02 22.60 -3.13
CA ASN A 149 -4.85 21.19 -3.49
C ASN A 149 -3.39 20.86 -3.83
N LEU A 150 -2.74 21.72 -4.61
CA LEU A 150 -1.35 21.49 -5.00
C LEU A 150 -0.39 21.58 -3.81
N ALA A 151 -0.58 22.57 -2.94
CA ALA A 151 0.18 22.69 -1.70
C ALA A 151 0.00 21.44 -0.82
N PHE A 152 -1.22 20.91 -0.70
CA PHE A 152 -1.47 19.69 0.05
C PHE A 152 -0.75 18.48 -0.55
N GLN A 153 -0.77 18.30 -1.88
CA GLN A 153 -0.02 17.23 -2.56
C GLN A 153 1.49 17.30 -2.29
N GLN A 154 2.01 18.53 -2.13
CA GLN A 154 3.41 18.78 -1.76
C GLN A 154 3.68 18.68 -0.24
N ASN A 155 2.71 18.20 0.56
CA ASN A 155 2.74 18.17 2.03
C ASN A 155 2.90 19.56 2.70
N ARG A 156 2.63 20.65 1.98
CA ARG A 156 2.64 22.03 2.49
C ARG A 156 1.28 22.36 3.12
N ASN A 157 0.96 21.69 4.23
CA ASN A 157 -0.37 21.73 4.84
C ASN A 157 -0.79 23.13 5.32
N THR A 158 0.15 23.94 5.81
CA THR A 158 -0.14 25.32 6.24
C THR A 158 -0.53 26.20 5.05
N ASP A 159 0.21 26.10 3.95
CA ASP A 159 -0.07 26.86 2.73
C ASP A 159 -1.41 26.41 2.11
N ALA A 160 -1.68 25.11 2.13
CA ALA A 160 -2.96 24.57 1.70
C ALA A 160 -4.13 25.13 2.52
N SER A 161 -3.98 25.17 3.85
CA SER A 161 -4.97 25.75 4.76
C SER A 161 -5.26 27.22 4.44
N LEU A 162 -4.21 28.04 4.27
CA LEU A 162 -4.35 29.46 3.94
C LEU A 162 -5.05 29.67 2.59
N ALA A 163 -4.71 28.85 1.58
CA ALA A 163 -5.32 28.94 0.26
C ALA A 163 -6.81 28.57 0.31
N PHE A 164 -7.19 27.49 1.02
CA PHE A 164 -8.60 27.13 1.18
C PHE A 164 -9.38 28.17 1.98
N GLU A 165 -8.81 28.78 3.02
CA GLU A 165 -9.45 29.87 3.76
C GLU A 165 -9.66 31.12 2.89
N ARG A 166 -8.70 31.44 2.02
CA ARG A 166 -8.87 32.50 1.02
C ARG A 166 -10.00 32.18 0.05
N ALA A 167 -10.07 30.95 -0.46
CA ALA A 167 -11.16 30.51 -1.32
C ALA A 167 -12.52 30.58 -0.61
N ARG A 168 -12.59 30.17 0.66
CA ARG A 168 -13.81 30.28 1.50
C ARG A 168 -14.29 31.71 1.60
N THR A 169 -13.38 32.65 1.87
CA THR A 169 -13.70 34.08 1.96
C THR A 169 -14.26 34.61 0.64
N LEU A 170 -13.64 34.26 -0.49
CA LEU A 170 -14.10 34.69 -1.82
C LEU A 170 -15.48 34.10 -2.18
N LEU A 171 -15.78 32.89 -1.68
CA LEU A 171 -17.08 32.25 -1.89
C LEU A 171 -18.23 32.91 -1.12
N GLU A 172 -17.96 33.67 -0.05
CA GLU A 172 -19.01 34.40 0.69
C GLU A 172 -19.64 35.52 -0.15
N SER A 173 -18.87 36.10 -1.08
CA SER A 173 -19.32 37.15 -2.00
C SER A 173 -19.42 36.69 -3.45
N TYR A 174 -19.38 35.37 -3.72
CA TYR A 174 -19.43 34.84 -5.07
C TYR A 174 -20.84 34.95 -5.66
N ASP A 175 -20.96 35.63 -6.79
CA ASP A 175 -22.21 35.91 -7.50
C ASP A 175 -22.30 35.24 -8.89
N GLY A 176 -21.37 34.32 -9.18
CA GLY A 176 -21.34 33.58 -10.44
C GLY A 176 -22.39 32.47 -10.57
N ASP A 177 -22.27 31.66 -11.62
CA ASP A 177 -23.22 30.60 -11.93
C ASP A 177 -23.44 29.61 -10.77
N SER A 178 -24.69 29.22 -10.53
CA SER A 178 -25.07 28.36 -9.40
C SER A 178 -24.47 26.94 -9.47
N MET A 179 -24.29 26.39 -10.68
CA MET A 179 -23.65 25.09 -10.86
C MET A 179 -22.15 25.19 -10.58
N ARG A 180 -21.52 26.30 -11.00
CA ARG A 180 -20.12 26.58 -10.66
C ARG A 180 -19.95 26.77 -9.15
N LEU A 181 -20.79 27.59 -8.51
CA LEU A 181 -20.80 27.79 -7.05
C LEU A 181 -20.86 26.46 -6.30
N LYS A 182 -21.82 25.58 -6.65
CA LYS A 182 -21.96 24.27 -5.99
C LYS A 182 -20.68 23.45 -6.10
N ARG A 183 -20.00 23.43 -7.26
CA ARG A 183 -18.75 22.68 -7.44
C ARG A 183 -17.58 23.28 -6.68
N LEU A 184 -17.48 24.61 -6.64
CA LEU A 184 -16.46 25.30 -5.84
C LEU A 184 -16.65 25.00 -4.35
N GLN A 185 -17.89 25.00 -3.85
CA GLN A 185 -18.22 24.63 -2.47
C GLN A 185 -17.87 23.17 -2.17
N LEU A 186 -18.20 22.23 -3.06
CA LEU A 186 -17.83 20.82 -2.91
C LEU A 186 -16.30 20.64 -2.80
N ARG A 187 -15.53 21.27 -3.69
CA ARG A 187 -14.06 21.26 -3.65
C ARG A 187 -13.53 21.90 -2.37
N LEU A 188 -14.09 23.04 -1.96
CA LEU A 188 -13.70 23.72 -0.74
C LEU A 188 -13.87 22.83 0.49
N TYR A 189 -15.07 22.30 0.70
CA TYR A 189 -15.36 21.48 1.88
C TYR A 189 -14.57 20.18 1.87
N ALA A 190 -14.28 19.60 0.70
CA ALA A 190 -13.38 18.46 0.59
C ALA A 190 -11.94 18.80 1.00
N GLY A 191 -11.40 19.93 0.52
CA GLY A 191 -10.08 20.42 0.89
C GLY A 191 -9.96 20.72 2.38
N LEU A 192 -10.87 21.55 2.92
CA LEU A 192 -10.90 21.94 4.32
C LEU A 192 -11.10 20.73 5.26
N ALA A 193 -11.98 19.79 4.94
CA ALA A 193 -12.14 18.56 5.71
C ALA A 193 -10.86 17.71 5.72
N THR A 194 -10.15 17.64 4.60
CA THR A 194 -8.89 16.90 4.48
C THR A 194 -7.80 17.55 5.33
N ILE A 195 -7.68 18.87 5.30
CA ILE A 195 -6.74 19.61 6.15
C ILE A 195 -7.08 19.45 7.63
N ALA A 196 -8.33 19.64 8.02
CA ALA A 196 -8.76 19.46 9.42
C ALA A 196 -8.48 18.03 9.92
N THR A 197 -8.74 17.02 9.09
CA THR A 197 -8.40 15.61 9.39
C THR A 197 -6.89 15.42 9.58
N ARG A 198 -6.07 16.06 8.74
CA ARG A 198 -4.60 15.98 8.83
C ARG A 198 -4.05 16.56 10.13
N PHE A 199 -4.73 17.54 10.70
CA PHE A 199 -4.38 18.15 11.99
C PHE A 199 -5.11 17.51 13.19
N ASP A 200 -5.76 16.36 13.01
CA ASP A 200 -6.60 15.71 14.03
C ASP A 200 -7.71 16.61 14.61
N ASP A 201 -8.11 17.66 13.89
CA ASP A 201 -9.26 18.50 14.24
C ASP A 201 -10.55 17.86 13.71
N TRP A 202 -10.94 16.78 14.37
CA TRP A 202 -12.10 15.96 13.99
C TRP A 202 -13.44 16.72 14.12
N ALA A 203 -13.52 17.72 15.00
CA ALA A 203 -14.72 18.52 15.16
C ALA A 203 -14.94 19.43 13.96
N THR A 204 -13.90 20.13 13.52
CA THR A 204 -13.93 20.96 12.31
C THR A 204 -14.09 20.10 11.06
N ALA A 205 -13.39 18.96 10.97
CA ALA A 205 -13.57 18.03 9.87
C ALA A 205 -15.03 17.54 9.76
N ALA A 206 -15.66 17.19 10.88
CA ALA A 206 -17.07 16.79 10.91
C ALA A 206 -18.03 17.93 10.48
N ALA A 207 -17.69 19.20 10.74
CA ALA A 207 -18.49 20.33 10.25
C ALA A 207 -18.41 20.44 8.72
N TYR A 208 -17.20 20.44 8.15
CA TYR A 208 -17.04 20.55 6.69
C TYR A 208 -17.58 19.33 5.92
N LEU A 209 -17.39 18.12 6.46
CA LEU A 209 -17.93 16.90 5.86
C LEU A 209 -19.46 16.89 5.86
N ARG A 210 -20.10 17.51 6.84
CA ARG A 210 -21.56 17.65 6.87
C ARG A 210 -22.05 18.56 5.75
N GLU A 211 -21.41 19.71 5.56
CA GLU A 211 -21.76 20.63 4.46
C GLU A 211 -21.58 19.96 3.10
N TRP A 212 -20.50 19.21 2.93
CA TRP A 212 -20.28 18.43 1.73
C TRP A 212 -21.37 17.36 1.52
N VAL A 213 -21.70 16.55 2.55
CA VAL A 213 -22.78 15.56 2.46
C VAL A 213 -24.14 16.21 2.16
N ASN A 214 -24.39 17.44 2.64
CA ASN A 214 -25.61 18.18 2.34
C ASN A 214 -25.68 18.63 0.86
N LEU A 215 -24.54 19.05 0.29
CA LEU A 215 -24.46 19.47 -1.11
C LEU A 215 -24.55 18.28 -2.09
N ASP A 216 -24.01 17.12 -1.70
CA ASP A 216 -24.03 15.90 -2.50
C ASP A 216 -24.50 14.67 -1.69
N PRO A 217 -25.82 14.56 -1.43
CA PRO A 217 -26.35 13.51 -0.57
C PRO A 217 -26.23 12.09 -1.15
N GLN A 218 -26.00 11.94 -2.45
CA GLN A 218 -25.92 10.64 -3.12
C GLN A 218 -24.50 10.08 -3.16
N ASN A 219 -23.53 10.83 -2.64
CA ASN A 219 -22.14 10.41 -2.62
C ASN A 219 -21.81 9.66 -1.32
N SER A 220 -21.42 8.40 -1.48
CA SER A 220 -21.12 7.48 -0.39
C SER A 220 -19.76 7.77 0.27
N GLY A 221 -18.77 8.25 -0.51
CA GLY A 221 -17.41 8.55 -0.05
C GLY A 221 -17.31 9.54 1.12
N PRO A 222 -17.83 10.78 1.01
CA PRO A 222 -17.79 11.75 2.11
C PRO A 222 -18.58 11.30 3.33
N ARG A 223 -19.60 10.44 3.17
CA ARG A 223 -20.35 9.90 4.31
C ARG A 223 -19.51 8.97 5.17
N VAL A 224 -18.63 8.16 4.57
CA VAL A 224 -17.68 7.33 5.35
C VAL A 224 -16.69 8.20 6.11
N ARG A 225 -16.15 9.25 5.46
CA ARG A 225 -15.27 10.22 6.13
C ARG A 225 -16.00 10.94 7.27
N PHE A 226 -17.25 11.34 7.04
CA PHE A 226 -18.08 11.99 8.05
C PHE A 226 -18.33 11.05 9.23
N ALA A 227 -18.63 9.78 8.97
CA ALA A 227 -18.75 8.77 10.01
C ALA A 227 -17.47 8.64 10.84
N ARG A 228 -16.29 8.65 10.22
CA ARG A 228 -15.02 8.62 10.95
C ARG A 228 -14.85 9.85 11.85
N ALA A 229 -15.13 11.05 11.33
CA ALA A 229 -15.03 12.28 12.12
C ALA A 229 -16.03 12.31 13.28
N LEU A 230 -17.26 11.83 13.06
CA LEU A 230 -18.26 11.62 14.12
C LEU A 230 -17.77 10.61 15.17
N PHE A 231 -17.17 9.50 14.74
CA PHE A 231 -16.61 8.50 15.63
C PHE A 231 -15.51 9.09 16.53
N ARG A 232 -14.55 9.81 15.95
CA ARG A 232 -13.43 10.46 16.67
C ARG A 232 -13.90 11.57 17.61
N THR A 233 -15.11 12.11 17.40
CA THR A 233 -15.76 13.09 18.28
C THR A 233 -16.78 12.45 19.25
N ASN A 234 -16.64 11.14 19.51
CA ASN A 234 -17.47 10.35 20.44
C ASN A 234 -18.96 10.27 20.06
N LYS A 235 -19.29 10.45 18.78
CA LYS A 235 -20.65 10.32 18.23
C LYS A 235 -20.82 8.99 17.49
N GLY A 236 -20.42 7.89 18.13
CA GLY A 236 -20.37 6.57 17.51
C GLY A 236 -21.71 6.06 16.95
N ARG A 237 -22.84 6.46 17.55
CA ARG A 237 -24.18 6.09 17.02
C ARG A 237 -24.51 6.82 15.71
N GLU A 238 -24.21 8.11 15.64
CA GLU A 238 -24.41 8.90 14.41
C GLU A 238 -23.45 8.42 13.32
N ALA A 239 -22.20 8.12 13.69
CA ALA A 239 -21.22 7.52 12.79
C ALA A 239 -21.76 6.22 12.15
N PHE A 240 -22.28 5.30 12.97
CA PHE A 240 -22.86 4.06 12.45
C PHE A 240 -24.02 4.31 11.47
N GLY A 241 -24.90 5.26 11.77
CA GLY A 241 -25.99 5.63 10.86
C GLY A 241 -25.51 6.18 9.52
N GLN A 242 -24.44 6.99 9.51
CA GLN A 242 -23.81 7.46 8.26
C GLN A 242 -23.21 6.31 7.45
N LEU A 243 -22.62 5.31 8.10
CA LEU A 243 -22.09 4.11 7.44
C LEU A 243 -23.20 3.25 6.84
N GLU A 244 -24.32 3.07 7.54
CA GLU A 244 -25.49 2.37 7.00
C GLU A 244 -26.02 3.06 5.75
N TYR A 245 -26.08 4.39 5.76
CA TYR A 245 -26.51 5.15 4.59
C TYR A 245 -25.50 5.05 3.44
N ALA A 246 -24.20 5.18 3.73
CA ALA A 246 -23.15 5.06 2.73
C ALA A 246 -23.21 3.70 2.02
N ARG A 247 -23.41 2.61 2.77
CA ARG A 247 -23.53 1.26 2.20
C ARG A 247 -24.78 1.08 1.35
N ARG A 248 -25.90 1.75 1.68
CA ARG A 248 -27.11 1.70 0.83
C ARG A 248 -26.92 2.41 -0.51
N LEU A 249 -26.07 3.43 -0.57
CA LEU A 249 -25.74 4.13 -1.81
C LEU A 249 -24.75 3.36 -2.68
N ASP A 250 -23.80 2.68 -2.02
CA ASP A 250 -22.73 1.96 -2.69
C ASP A 250 -22.48 0.63 -1.98
N ASP A 251 -22.93 -0.44 -2.63
CA ASP A 251 -22.83 -1.79 -2.11
C ASP A 251 -21.40 -2.35 -2.11
N SER A 252 -20.42 -1.65 -2.67
CA SER A 252 -19.01 -2.05 -2.58
C SER A 252 -18.34 -1.60 -1.27
N ILE A 253 -18.97 -0.69 -0.53
CA ILE A 253 -18.42 -0.20 0.74
C ILE A 253 -18.43 -1.32 1.78
N LEU A 254 -17.37 -1.36 2.60
CA LEU A 254 -17.30 -2.28 3.71
C LEU A 254 -18.48 -2.12 4.65
N SER A 255 -18.92 -3.21 5.25
CA SER A 255 -20.10 -3.14 6.10
C SER A 255 -19.90 -2.18 7.29
N PRO A 256 -20.98 -1.58 7.80
CA PRO A 256 -20.89 -0.66 8.94
C PRO A 256 -20.19 -1.25 10.16
N SER A 257 -20.33 -2.56 10.40
CA SER A 257 -19.65 -3.22 11.52
C SER A 257 -18.15 -3.37 11.28
N MET A 258 -17.72 -3.62 10.03
CA MET A 258 -16.31 -3.69 9.66
C MET A 258 -15.63 -2.33 9.74
N LEU A 259 -16.28 -1.28 9.24
CA LEU A 259 -15.74 0.09 9.33
C LEU A 259 -15.65 0.57 10.79
N MET A 260 -16.62 0.23 11.63
CA MET A 260 -16.49 0.50 13.08
C MET A 260 -15.35 -0.28 13.71
N ALA A 261 -15.13 -1.55 13.34
CA ALA A 261 -13.98 -2.30 13.83
C ALA A 261 -12.67 -1.62 13.46
N GLN A 262 -12.54 -1.19 12.20
CA GLN A 262 -11.38 -0.43 11.71
C GLN A 262 -11.20 0.87 12.51
N PHE A 263 -12.25 1.66 12.71
CA PHE A 263 -12.16 2.91 13.47
C PHE A 263 -11.69 2.71 14.92
N TRP A 264 -12.19 1.67 15.60
CA TRP A 264 -11.74 1.34 16.96
C TRP A 264 -10.29 0.86 17.01
N MET A 265 -9.84 0.09 16.01
CA MET A 265 -8.46 -0.34 15.91
C MET A 265 -7.51 0.82 15.64
N GLU A 266 -7.86 1.73 14.73
CA GLU A 266 -7.12 2.97 14.45
C GLU A 266 -7.03 3.86 15.71
N ALA A 267 -8.07 3.87 16.53
CA ALA A 267 -8.07 4.56 17.83
C ALA A 267 -7.27 3.81 18.93
N GLY A 268 -6.59 2.71 18.59
CA GLY A 268 -5.81 1.89 19.54
C GLY A 268 -6.64 0.97 20.44
N ASN A 269 -7.98 1.00 20.35
CA ASN A 269 -8.84 0.13 21.15
C ASN A 269 -9.11 -1.19 20.43
N MET A 270 -8.11 -2.08 20.50
CA MET A 270 -8.15 -3.40 19.91
C MET A 270 -9.29 -4.28 20.46
N ALA A 271 -9.70 -4.09 21.71
CA ALA A 271 -10.78 -4.85 22.32
C ALA A 271 -12.12 -4.51 21.67
N ALA A 272 -12.47 -3.22 21.61
CA ALA A 272 -13.69 -2.76 20.94
C ALA A 272 -13.69 -3.12 19.45
N GLY A 273 -12.55 -2.99 18.77
CA GLY A 273 -12.40 -3.41 17.38
C GLY A 273 -12.78 -4.87 17.17
N ARG A 274 -12.31 -5.78 18.04
CA ARG A 274 -12.66 -7.21 17.98
C ARG A 274 -14.16 -7.47 18.20
N GLU A 275 -14.81 -6.78 19.12
CA GLU A 275 -16.27 -6.93 19.32
C GLU A 275 -17.07 -6.51 18.08
N TRP A 276 -16.58 -5.52 17.33
CA TRP A 276 -17.20 -5.11 16.07
C TRP A 276 -16.95 -6.10 14.93
N LEU A 277 -15.76 -6.72 14.88
CA LEU A 277 -15.50 -7.85 13.97
C LEU A 277 -16.41 -9.04 14.28
N ASP A 278 -16.60 -9.38 15.55
CA ASP A 278 -17.52 -10.45 15.95
C ASP A 278 -18.97 -10.15 15.54
N ARG A 279 -19.38 -8.88 15.63
CA ARG A 279 -20.69 -8.44 15.11
C ARG A 279 -20.80 -8.58 13.60
N ALA A 280 -19.76 -8.21 12.86
CA ALA A 280 -19.72 -8.39 11.41
C ALA A 280 -19.83 -9.88 11.05
N SER A 281 -19.07 -10.74 11.74
CA SER A 281 -19.11 -12.19 11.54
C SER A 281 -20.49 -12.81 11.79
N ARG A 282 -21.26 -12.31 12.76
CA ARG A 282 -22.62 -12.80 13.06
C ARG A 282 -23.68 -12.27 12.10
N ARG A 283 -23.63 -10.98 11.75
CA ARG A 283 -24.67 -10.32 10.93
C ARG A 283 -24.53 -10.61 9.44
N GLN A 284 -23.30 -10.82 8.98
CA GLN A 284 -22.95 -11.00 7.57
C GLN A 284 -22.07 -12.24 7.41
N ALA A 285 -22.50 -13.33 8.05
CA ALA A 285 -21.82 -14.62 8.01
C ALA A 285 -21.70 -15.18 6.57
N GLU A 286 -22.59 -14.76 5.67
CA GLU A 286 -22.70 -15.22 4.29
C GLU A 286 -22.22 -14.19 3.26
N ASP A 287 -21.65 -13.07 3.70
CA ASP A 287 -21.06 -12.06 2.82
C ASP A 287 -19.59 -12.38 2.56
N LEU A 288 -19.22 -12.60 1.30
CA LEU A 288 -17.87 -13.03 0.91
C LEU A 288 -16.80 -12.03 1.34
N ASP A 289 -17.00 -10.74 1.04
CA ASP A 289 -16.04 -9.69 1.34
C ASP A 289 -15.81 -9.53 2.84
N THR A 290 -16.89 -9.62 3.64
CA THR A 290 -16.81 -9.63 5.09
C THR A 290 -15.98 -10.82 5.59
N GLN A 291 -16.18 -12.03 5.05
CA GLN A 291 -15.39 -13.20 5.46
C GLN A 291 -13.92 -13.09 5.08
N MET A 292 -13.60 -12.61 3.87
CA MET A 292 -12.22 -12.38 3.46
C MET A 292 -11.54 -11.31 4.33
N MET A 293 -12.26 -10.26 4.67
CA MET A 293 -11.71 -9.19 5.50
C MET A 293 -11.54 -9.64 6.95
N LEU A 294 -12.50 -10.36 7.52
CA LEU A 294 -12.36 -11.00 8.84
C LEU A 294 -11.16 -11.94 8.88
N ALA A 295 -10.93 -12.72 7.83
CA ALA A 295 -9.75 -13.57 7.71
C ALA A 295 -8.45 -12.76 7.82
N LYS A 296 -8.31 -11.68 7.04
CA LYS A 296 -7.15 -10.78 7.08
C LYS A 296 -6.97 -10.15 8.46
N PHE A 297 -8.03 -9.63 9.06
CA PHE A 297 -7.97 -9.02 10.40
C PHE A 297 -7.59 -10.02 11.49
N HIS A 298 -8.25 -11.17 11.56
CA HIS A 298 -7.91 -12.19 12.54
C HIS A 298 -6.48 -12.69 12.36
N TRP A 299 -5.99 -12.78 11.11
CA TRP A 299 -4.60 -13.11 10.86
C TRP A 299 -3.64 -12.06 11.41
N ASN A 300 -3.89 -10.78 11.13
CA ASN A 300 -3.06 -9.67 11.62
C ASN A 300 -3.02 -9.64 13.16
N LEU A 301 -4.15 -9.96 13.81
CA LEU A 301 -4.26 -10.10 15.26
C LEU A 301 -3.69 -11.41 15.82
N ARG A 302 -3.01 -12.23 15.01
CA ARG A 302 -2.45 -13.56 15.36
C ARG A 302 -3.50 -14.56 15.85
N GLN A 303 -4.76 -14.36 15.50
CA GLN A 303 -5.88 -15.26 15.77
C GLN A 303 -6.05 -16.27 14.61
N PHE A 304 -5.01 -17.07 14.35
CA PHE A 304 -4.93 -17.93 13.16
C PHE A 304 -6.09 -18.92 13.02
N ALA A 305 -6.62 -19.43 14.14
CA ALA A 305 -7.79 -20.33 14.12
C ALA A 305 -9.07 -19.62 13.63
N ALA A 306 -9.29 -18.36 14.06
CA ALA A 306 -10.41 -17.55 13.59
C ALA A 306 -10.21 -17.14 12.13
N ALA A 307 -8.97 -16.78 11.74
CA ALA A 307 -8.63 -16.50 10.36
C ALA A 307 -8.94 -17.69 9.44
N LYS A 308 -8.52 -18.90 9.84
CA LYS A 308 -8.84 -20.15 9.16
C LYS A 308 -10.34 -20.36 8.97
N LYS A 309 -11.13 -20.16 10.04
CA LYS A 309 -12.59 -20.28 9.96
C LYS A 309 -13.18 -19.33 8.90
N SER A 310 -12.76 -18.07 8.88
CA SER A 310 -13.26 -17.08 7.92
C SER A 310 -12.80 -17.37 6.49
N VAL A 311 -11.54 -17.81 6.27
CA VAL A 311 -11.06 -18.23 4.95
C VAL A 311 -11.86 -19.42 4.42
N LEU A 312 -12.11 -20.44 5.25
CA LEU A 312 -12.88 -21.61 4.85
C LEU A 312 -14.33 -21.24 4.51
N GLN A 313 -14.93 -20.30 5.25
CA GLN A 313 -16.25 -19.79 4.93
C GLN A 313 -16.24 -18.99 3.62
N ALA A 314 -15.23 -18.14 3.36
CA ALA A 314 -15.09 -17.43 2.10
C ALA A 314 -15.00 -18.37 0.89
N ILE A 315 -14.17 -19.43 0.99
CA ILE A 315 -14.08 -20.47 -0.05
C ILE A 315 -15.39 -21.24 -0.22
N LYS A 316 -16.15 -21.45 0.86
CA LYS A 316 -17.48 -22.07 0.78
C LYS A 316 -18.48 -21.18 0.03
N LEU A 317 -18.44 -19.87 0.27
CA LEU A 317 -19.32 -18.89 -0.39
C LEU A 317 -18.98 -18.71 -1.87
N SER A 318 -17.69 -18.64 -2.20
CA SER A 318 -17.23 -18.62 -3.59
C SER A 318 -15.95 -19.42 -3.76
N LYS A 319 -16.09 -20.61 -4.37
CA LYS A 319 -14.96 -21.53 -4.59
C LYS A 319 -13.93 -20.99 -5.58
N ASN A 320 -14.36 -20.17 -6.53
CA ASN A 320 -13.53 -19.67 -7.63
C ASN A 320 -13.12 -18.21 -7.43
N ASP A 321 -13.43 -17.59 -6.27
CA ASP A 321 -13.00 -16.22 -6.02
C ASP A 321 -11.46 -16.15 -5.91
N PRO A 322 -10.78 -15.36 -6.75
CA PRO A 322 -9.32 -15.31 -6.80
C PRO A 322 -8.69 -14.84 -5.48
N GLN A 323 -9.31 -13.89 -4.77
CA GLN A 323 -8.80 -13.36 -3.51
C GLN A 323 -8.97 -14.37 -2.36
N ALA A 324 -10.12 -15.05 -2.32
CA ALA A 324 -10.37 -16.13 -1.38
C ALA A 324 -9.39 -17.29 -1.60
N ASN A 325 -9.15 -17.68 -2.86
CA ASN A 325 -8.16 -18.70 -3.22
C ASN A 325 -6.74 -18.29 -2.80
N LEU A 326 -6.32 -17.03 -3.03
CA LEU A 326 -5.02 -16.55 -2.57
C LEU A 326 -4.89 -16.61 -1.04
N LEU A 327 -5.92 -16.18 -0.30
CA LEU A 327 -5.94 -16.25 1.16
C LEU A 327 -5.89 -17.70 1.66
N ALA A 328 -6.61 -18.61 1.02
CA ALA A 328 -6.59 -20.04 1.33
C ALA A 328 -5.21 -20.64 1.08
N GLY A 329 -4.57 -20.33 -0.06
CA GLY A 329 -3.21 -20.78 -0.35
C GLY A 329 -2.22 -20.33 0.74
N ARG A 330 -2.29 -19.06 1.16
CA ARG A 330 -1.42 -18.51 2.23
C ARG A 330 -1.65 -19.20 3.58
N LEU A 331 -2.92 -19.47 3.90
CA LEU A 331 -3.30 -20.20 5.10
C LEU A 331 -2.73 -21.62 5.11
N TYR A 332 -2.93 -22.37 4.02
CA TYR A 332 -2.44 -23.74 3.94
C TYR A 332 -0.91 -23.81 3.86
N HIS A 333 -0.26 -22.81 3.26
CA HIS A 333 1.21 -22.68 3.33
C HIS A 333 1.66 -22.51 4.78
N TYR A 334 1.08 -21.57 5.53
CA TYR A 334 1.40 -21.39 6.96
C TYR A 334 1.14 -22.67 7.79
N ASP A 335 0.11 -23.44 7.44
CA ASP A 335 -0.21 -24.72 8.07
C ASP A 335 0.69 -25.89 7.60
N HIS A 336 1.62 -25.65 6.66
CA HIS A 336 2.48 -26.64 6.01
C HIS A 336 1.71 -27.74 5.24
N ASP A 337 0.45 -27.46 4.86
CA ASP A 337 -0.34 -28.28 3.94
C ASP A 337 -0.04 -27.79 2.51
N PHE A 338 1.16 -28.11 2.03
CA PHE A 338 1.69 -27.58 0.76
C PHE A 338 0.88 -28.04 -0.44
N ASP A 339 0.30 -29.24 -0.42
CA ASP A 339 -0.57 -29.75 -1.49
C ASP A 339 -1.77 -28.83 -1.72
N LYS A 340 -2.49 -28.49 -0.64
CA LYS A 340 -3.60 -27.54 -0.74
C LYS A 340 -3.10 -26.14 -1.06
N ALA A 341 -1.98 -25.71 -0.49
CA ALA A 341 -1.43 -24.39 -0.79
C ALA A 341 -1.18 -24.23 -2.31
N ILE A 342 -0.50 -25.20 -2.91
CA ILE A 342 -0.23 -25.28 -4.36
C ILE A 342 -1.54 -25.28 -5.15
N GLN A 343 -2.52 -26.09 -4.75
CA GLN A 343 -3.84 -26.15 -5.38
C GLN A 343 -4.52 -24.77 -5.38
N TYR A 344 -4.65 -24.14 -4.22
CA TYR A 344 -5.35 -22.87 -4.09
C TYR A 344 -4.63 -21.72 -4.79
N PHE A 345 -3.29 -21.65 -4.76
CA PHE A 345 -2.57 -20.65 -5.53
C PHE A 345 -2.72 -20.85 -7.05
N SER A 346 -2.75 -22.11 -7.51
CA SER A 346 -2.95 -22.45 -8.93
C SER A 346 -4.34 -22.07 -9.45
N ASN A 347 -5.34 -22.01 -8.56
CA ASN A 347 -6.70 -21.57 -8.90
C ASN A 347 -6.81 -20.05 -9.07
N VAL A 348 -5.81 -19.26 -8.66
CA VAL A 348 -5.83 -17.80 -8.84
C VAL A 348 -5.47 -17.47 -10.29
N GLY A 349 -6.48 -17.36 -11.15
CA GLY A 349 -6.33 -16.96 -12.55
C GLY A 349 -5.90 -18.09 -13.51
N GLY A 350 -6.17 -19.36 -13.18
CA GLY A 350 -6.03 -20.47 -14.14
C GLY A 350 -7.02 -20.33 -15.31
N ASP A 351 -6.60 -20.73 -16.52
CA ASP A 351 -7.27 -20.81 -17.85
C ASP A 351 -8.59 -20.06 -18.11
N ASP A 352 -8.85 -18.97 -17.41
CA ASP A 352 -10.00 -18.10 -17.63
C ASP A 352 -9.53 -16.87 -18.44
N PRO A 353 -9.67 -16.91 -19.78
CA PRO A 353 -9.34 -15.79 -20.66
C PRO A 353 -10.30 -14.59 -20.49
N SER A 354 -11.30 -14.65 -19.59
CA SER A 354 -12.28 -13.57 -19.42
C SER A 354 -11.77 -12.30 -18.72
N GLY A 355 -10.49 -12.24 -18.33
CA GLY A 355 -9.82 -10.96 -18.04
C GLY A 355 -10.22 -10.26 -16.73
N GLY A 356 -10.93 -10.92 -15.81
CA GLY A 356 -11.39 -10.30 -14.56
C GLY A 356 -10.34 -10.19 -13.43
N VAL A 357 -9.26 -10.98 -13.48
CA VAL A 357 -8.25 -11.00 -12.41
C VAL A 357 -7.10 -10.07 -12.72
N SER A 358 -6.78 -9.14 -11.80
CA SER A 358 -5.69 -8.19 -12.00
C SER A 358 -4.33 -8.90 -12.12
N GLU A 359 -3.47 -8.40 -13.01
CA GLU A 359 -2.10 -8.92 -13.17
C GLU A 359 -1.28 -8.85 -11.88
N ALA A 360 -1.55 -7.84 -11.04
CA ALA A 360 -0.95 -7.74 -9.71
C ALA A 360 -1.31 -8.95 -8.83
N LEU A 361 -2.58 -9.38 -8.83
CA LEU A 361 -3.02 -10.53 -8.05
C LEU A 361 -2.45 -11.85 -8.57
N LYS A 362 -2.40 -12.02 -9.90
CA LYS A 362 -1.79 -13.19 -10.54
C LYS A 362 -0.30 -13.30 -10.19
N ARG A 363 0.42 -12.17 -10.22
CA ARG A 363 1.85 -12.11 -9.85
C ARG A 363 2.05 -12.51 -8.39
N ASP A 364 1.26 -11.94 -7.49
CA ASP A 364 1.29 -12.26 -6.05
C ASP A 364 1.02 -13.76 -5.80
N SER A 365 -0.02 -14.33 -6.42
CA SER A 365 -0.29 -15.77 -6.30
C SER A 365 0.84 -16.63 -6.87
N ARG A 366 1.39 -16.27 -8.03
CA ARG A 366 2.52 -17.00 -8.64
C ARG A 366 3.74 -17.00 -7.73
N GLN A 367 4.04 -15.88 -7.10
CA GLN A 367 5.12 -15.78 -6.12
C GLN A 367 4.94 -16.77 -4.97
N HIS A 368 3.74 -16.80 -4.38
CA HIS A 368 3.44 -17.73 -3.29
C HIS A 368 3.36 -19.20 -3.74
N LEU A 369 2.93 -19.47 -4.98
CA LEU A 369 2.96 -20.80 -5.57
C LEU A 369 4.39 -21.33 -5.68
N MET A 370 5.33 -20.50 -6.13
CA MET A 370 6.75 -20.88 -6.19
C MET A 370 7.31 -21.16 -4.80
N TYR A 371 6.92 -20.38 -3.79
CA TYR A 371 7.28 -20.67 -2.41
C TYR A 371 6.75 -22.03 -1.93
N ALA A 372 5.46 -22.31 -2.15
CA ALA A 372 4.86 -23.56 -1.72
C ALA A 372 5.49 -24.78 -2.42
N LEU A 373 5.74 -24.68 -3.73
CA LEU A 373 6.43 -25.71 -4.52
C LEU A 373 7.85 -26.01 -4.01
N ALA A 374 8.62 -24.97 -3.66
CA ALA A 374 9.96 -25.15 -3.09
C ALA A 374 9.92 -25.67 -1.64
N ALA A 375 8.92 -25.25 -0.86
CA ALA A 375 8.74 -25.62 0.55
C ALA A 375 8.23 -27.06 0.73
N GLU A 376 7.45 -27.59 -0.22
CA GLU A 376 7.04 -29.01 -0.28
C GLU A 376 8.27 -29.94 -0.27
N GLY A 377 9.35 -29.54 -0.96
CA GLY A 377 10.64 -30.22 -0.91
C GLY A 377 10.81 -31.38 -1.89
N SER A 378 9.81 -31.69 -2.72
CA SER A 378 9.96 -32.68 -3.78
C SER A 378 10.93 -32.16 -4.87
N PRO A 379 11.80 -33.01 -5.46
CA PRO A 379 12.68 -32.56 -6.55
C PRO A 379 11.92 -31.96 -7.73
N ALA A 380 10.74 -32.51 -8.04
CA ALA A 380 9.86 -32.00 -9.10
C ALA A 380 9.28 -30.62 -8.75
N GLY A 381 8.80 -30.43 -7.52
CA GLY A 381 8.28 -29.15 -7.03
C GLY A 381 9.34 -28.07 -7.03
N ILE A 382 10.54 -28.38 -6.51
CA ILE A 382 11.68 -27.45 -6.52
C ILE A 382 12.06 -27.05 -7.95
N GLN A 383 12.17 -28.02 -8.87
CA GLN A 383 12.53 -27.71 -10.26
C GLN A 383 11.45 -26.87 -10.93
N LYS A 384 10.18 -27.18 -10.72
CA LYS A 384 9.06 -26.36 -11.22
C LYS A 384 9.09 -24.94 -10.67
N ALA A 385 9.42 -24.75 -9.39
CA ALA A 385 9.58 -23.43 -8.79
C ALA A 385 10.71 -22.63 -9.46
N ILE A 386 11.85 -23.28 -9.75
CA ILE A 386 12.97 -22.66 -10.48
C ILE A 386 12.53 -22.25 -11.89
N ASP A 387 11.92 -23.17 -12.64
CA ASP A 387 11.51 -22.93 -14.02
C ASP A 387 10.49 -21.77 -14.13
N MET A 388 9.56 -21.69 -13.18
CA MET A 388 8.60 -20.59 -13.07
C MET A 388 9.27 -19.25 -12.76
N ALA A 389 10.28 -19.27 -11.89
CA ALA A 389 10.92 -18.07 -11.39
C ALA A 389 11.91 -17.49 -12.41
N ASP A 390 12.57 -18.33 -13.22
CA ASP A 390 13.49 -17.92 -14.30
C ASP A 390 12.80 -17.13 -15.44
N MET A 391 11.47 -17.10 -15.49
CA MET A 391 10.70 -16.30 -16.45
C MET A 391 10.55 -14.81 -16.07
N GLY A 392 10.89 -14.43 -14.83
CA GLY A 392 10.72 -13.07 -14.32
C GLY A 392 12.02 -12.47 -13.78
N THR A 393 12.22 -11.18 -14.00
CA THR A 393 13.41 -10.42 -13.52
C THR A 393 13.07 -9.37 -12.46
N ASP A 394 11.81 -9.28 -12.05
CA ASP A 394 11.36 -8.40 -10.99
C ASP A 394 11.72 -8.96 -9.60
N LEU A 395 11.77 -8.07 -8.60
CA LEU A 395 12.18 -8.42 -7.24
C LEU A 395 11.40 -9.63 -6.66
N PRO A 396 10.05 -9.71 -6.75
CA PRO A 396 9.30 -10.90 -6.35
C PRO A 396 9.80 -12.22 -6.94
N SER A 397 10.10 -12.23 -8.25
CA SER A 397 10.60 -13.42 -8.95
C SER A 397 12.00 -13.79 -8.49
N LEU A 398 12.89 -12.80 -8.31
CA LEU A 398 14.24 -13.02 -7.79
C LEU A 398 14.22 -13.59 -6.37
N VAL A 399 13.35 -13.10 -5.49
CA VAL A 399 13.21 -13.63 -4.12
C VAL A 399 12.71 -15.09 -4.14
N ALA A 400 11.76 -15.42 -5.02
CA ALA A 400 11.30 -16.80 -5.21
C ALA A 400 12.40 -17.72 -5.76
N GLN A 401 13.19 -17.25 -6.74
CA GLN A 401 14.37 -17.96 -7.24
C GLN A 401 15.37 -18.25 -6.11
N CYS A 402 15.68 -17.25 -5.26
CA CYS A 402 16.59 -17.43 -4.11
C CYS A 402 16.16 -18.59 -3.23
N TYR A 403 14.88 -18.60 -2.86
CA TYR A 403 14.30 -19.63 -2.01
C TYR A 403 14.35 -21.01 -2.67
N ALA A 404 13.93 -21.10 -3.94
CA ALA A 404 13.94 -22.35 -4.69
C ALA A 404 15.36 -22.92 -4.88
N TYR A 405 16.34 -22.07 -5.20
CA TYR A 405 17.74 -22.49 -5.34
C TYR A 405 18.32 -23.00 -4.02
N LYS A 406 18.05 -22.33 -2.89
CA LYS A 406 18.49 -22.81 -1.57
C LYS A 406 17.85 -24.16 -1.22
N ARG A 407 16.54 -24.31 -1.45
CA ARG A 407 15.82 -25.58 -1.23
C ARG A 407 16.32 -26.71 -2.12
N GLY A 408 16.73 -26.39 -3.35
CA GLY A 408 17.34 -27.33 -4.29
C GLY A 408 18.84 -27.59 -4.09
N GLY A 409 19.45 -27.09 -3.01
CA GLY A 409 20.87 -27.27 -2.74
C GLY A 409 21.82 -26.52 -3.68
N LYS A 410 21.31 -25.63 -4.55
CA LYS A 410 22.10 -24.82 -5.49
C LYS A 410 22.59 -23.55 -4.81
N LYS A 411 23.44 -23.70 -3.79
CA LYS A 411 23.93 -22.64 -2.90
C LYS A 411 24.48 -21.41 -3.63
N GLU A 412 25.38 -21.60 -4.59
CA GLU A 412 26.01 -20.49 -5.32
C GLU A 412 24.99 -19.65 -6.10
N LYS A 413 24.02 -20.32 -6.73
CA LYS A 413 22.92 -19.66 -7.43
C LYS A 413 22.03 -18.89 -6.46
N ALA A 414 21.70 -19.49 -5.31
CA ALA A 414 20.90 -18.82 -4.28
C ALA A 414 21.55 -17.52 -3.79
N LEU A 415 22.87 -17.52 -3.57
CA LEU A 415 23.61 -16.33 -3.14
C LEU A 415 23.73 -15.28 -4.26
N ALA A 416 23.97 -15.70 -5.51
CA ALA A 416 24.02 -14.78 -6.65
C ALA A 416 22.68 -14.08 -6.87
N THR A 417 21.56 -14.83 -6.81
CA THR A 417 20.22 -14.25 -6.93
C THR A 417 19.89 -13.37 -5.73
N LEU A 418 20.30 -13.73 -4.52
CA LEU A 418 20.10 -12.92 -3.31
C LEU A 418 20.74 -11.53 -3.47
N GLN A 419 21.95 -11.49 -4.05
CA GLN A 419 22.64 -10.24 -4.35
C GLN A 419 21.88 -9.40 -5.38
N ALA A 420 21.32 -10.03 -6.42
CA ALA A 420 20.50 -9.33 -7.42
C ALA A 420 19.17 -8.82 -6.83
N ALA A 421 18.61 -9.52 -5.84
CA ALA A 421 17.36 -9.17 -5.16
C ALA A 421 17.55 -8.13 -4.04
N GLN A 422 18.77 -7.66 -3.78
CA GLN A 422 19.09 -6.85 -2.60
C GLN A 422 18.52 -5.43 -2.70
N HIS A 423 17.26 -5.28 -2.28
CA HIS A 423 16.56 -4.02 -2.12
C HIS A 423 16.04 -3.87 -0.69
N SER A 424 15.97 -2.64 -0.19
CA SER A 424 15.30 -2.37 1.09
C SER A 424 13.83 -2.74 0.98
N THR A 425 13.38 -3.70 1.78
CA THR A 425 11.99 -4.15 1.82
C THR A 425 11.49 -4.33 3.24
N GLN A 426 10.22 -4.02 3.46
CA GLN A 426 9.51 -4.28 4.72
C GLN A 426 8.72 -5.60 4.67
N ASP A 427 8.75 -6.33 3.54
CA ASP A 427 8.04 -7.60 3.41
C ASP A 427 8.67 -8.69 4.30
N PRO A 428 7.93 -9.23 5.27
CA PRO A 428 8.47 -10.22 6.20
C PRO A 428 8.84 -11.54 5.52
N ASN A 429 8.19 -11.89 4.40
CA ASN A 429 8.49 -13.11 3.65
C ASN A 429 9.88 -13.02 3.00
N THR A 430 10.17 -11.91 2.34
CA THR A 430 11.48 -11.63 1.73
C THR A 430 12.59 -11.61 2.77
N ASN A 431 12.39 -10.90 3.89
CA ASN A 431 13.37 -10.82 4.97
C ASN A 431 13.67 -12.22 5.57
N TYR A 432 12.65 -13.07 5.71
CA TYR A 432 12.84 -14.46 6.14
C TYR A 432 13.63 -15.27 5.12
N ILE A 433 13.30 -15.17 3.83
CA ILE A 433 14.00 -15.92 2.76
C ILE A 433 15.48 -15.51 2.74
N PHE A 434 15.77 -14.22 2.87
CA PHE A 434 17.15 -13.73 2.92
C PHE A 434 17.89 -14.31 4.12
N ALA A 435 17.26 -14.29 5.29
CA ALA A 435 17.80 -14.92 6.48
C ALA A 435 18.02 -16.43 6.30
N TYR A 436 17.07 -17.13 5.68
CA TYR A 436 17.13 -18.57 5.43
C TYR A 436 18.27 -18.96 4.48
N VAL A 437 18.50 -18.18 3.41
CA VAL A 437 19.62 -18.40 2.49
C VAL A 437 20.95 -18.22 3.21
N LEU A 438 21.07 -17.15 4.01
CA LEU A 438 22.29 -16.76 4.72
C LEU A 438 22.58 -17.57 5.98
N ALA A 439 21.59 -18.29 6.53
CA ALA A 439 21.68 -18.92 7.84
C ALA A 439 22.87 -19.88 8.03
N ASP A 440 23.32 -20.53 6.96
CA ASP A 440 24.45 -21.47 6.98
C ASP A 440 25.76 -20.83 6.44
N GLU A 441 25.70 -19.57 6.01
CA GLU A 441 26.76 -18.87 5.28
C GLU A 441 27.45 -17.81 6.13
N VAL A 442 26.72 -17.22 7.07
CA VAL A 442 27.20 -16.17 7.94
C VAL A 442 26.83 -16.48 9.40
N SER A 443 27.51 -15.84 10.34
CA SER A 443 27.23 -16.07 11.77
C SER A 443 25.79 -15.74 12.14
N ALA A 444 25.23 -16.49 13.10
CA ALA A 444 23.88 -16.28 13.61
C ALA A 444 23.60 -14.81 14.00
N ASP A 445 24.60 -14.10 14.53
CA ASP A 445 24.51 -12.69 14.93
C ASP A 445 24.18 -11.74 13.77
N LYS A 446 24.55 -12.09 12.54
CA LYS A 446 24.25 -11.30 11.34
C LYS A 446 22.85 -11.59 10.78
N VAL A 447 22.34 -12.79 11.02
CA VAL A 447 21.06 -13.27 10.48
C VAL A 447 19.90 -12.92 11.42
N MET A 448 20.15 -12.92 12.74
CA MET A 448 19.11 -12.68 13.74
C MET A 448 18.31 -11.39 13.55
N PRO A 449 18.93 -10.23 13.25
CA PRO A 449 18.15 -9.00 13.06
C PRO A 449 17.11 -9.10 11.94
N LEU A 450 17.42 -9.80 10.84
CA LEU A 450 16.48 -10.02 9.73
C LEU A 450 15.31 -10.91 10.18
N LEU A 451 15.59 -11.98 10.92
CA LEU A 451 14.54 -12.86 11.45
C LEU A 451 13.67 -12.17 12.49
N GLU A 452 14.28 -11.41 13.39
CA GLU A 452 13.57 -10.63 14.40
C GLU A 452 12.68 -9.58 13.75
N ALA A 453 13.17 -8.89 12.71
CA ALA A 453 12.36 -7.95 11.93
C ALA A 453 11.15 -8.65 11.28
N SER A 454 11.33 -9.79 10.60
CA SER A 454 10.22 -10.56 10.02
C SER A 454 9.20 -11.02 11.07
N LEU A 455 9.67 -11.45 12.24
CA LEU A 455 8.80 -11.94 13.32
C LEU A 455 8.08 -10.81 14.06
N ALA A 456 8.67 -9.62 14.09
CA ALA A 456 8.08 -8.41 14.64
C ALA A 456 6.95 -7.88 13.76
N THR A 457 7.03 -8.04 12.43
CA THR A 457 5.97 -7.59 11.52
C THR A 457 4.62 -8.18 11.90
N GLU A 458 3.62 -7.32 12.11
CA GLU A 458 2.23 -7.72 12.25
C GLU A 458 1.63 -7.96 10.86
N GLY A 459 0.91 -9.06 10.66
CA GLY A 459 0.26 -9.35 9.39
C GLY A 459 0.46 -10.74 8.80
N LEU A 460 0.01 -10.88 7.55
CA LEU A 460 0.14 -12.08 6.70
C LEU A 460 1.60 -12.40 6.37
N PHE A 461 2.21 -13.22 7.22
CA PHE A 461 3.56 -13.76 7.06
C PHE A 461 3.47 -15.29 7.03
N VAL A 462 3.60 -15.89 5.83
CA VAL A 462 3.36 -17.34 5.64
C VAL A 462 4.46 -18.20 6.26
N PHE A 463 5.72 -17.72 6.26
CA PHE A 463 6.86 -18.43 6.84
C PHE A 463 7.06 -18.17 8.34
N ARG A 464 6.06 -17.69 9.06
CA ARG A 464 6.24 -17.34 10.48
C ARG A 464 6.70 -18.51 11.33
N ARG A 465 6.13 -19.71 11.11
CA ARG A 465 6.54 -20.93 11.82
C ARG A 465 7.98 -21.31 11.45
N ASP A 466 8.34 -21.23 10.18
CA ASP A 466 9.71 -21.53 9.74
C ASP A 466 10.73 -20.54 10.31
N ALA A 467 10.38 -19.25 10.37
CA ALA A 467 11.21 -18.21 10.95
C ALA A 467 11.41 -18.42 12.47
N GLU A 468 10.37 -18.82 13.20
CA GLU A 468 10.47 -19.16 14.62
C GLU A 468 11.39 -20.37 14.85
N GLN A 469 11.28 -21.40 14.00
CA GLN A 469 12.14 -22.58 14.05
C GLN A 469 13.60 -22.24 13.72
N LEU A 470 13.83 -21.47 12.66
CA LEU A 470 15.17 -21.03 12.27
C LEU A 470 15.82 -20.17 13.35
N ARG A 471 15.06 -19.26 13.96
CA ARG A 471 15.50 -18.46 15.10
C ARG A 471 15.92 -19.35 16.28
N ALA A 472 15.10 -20.35 16.63
CA ALA A 472 15.40 -21.27 17.72
C ALA A 472 16.68 -22.10 17.44
N ARG A 473 16.84 -22.61 16.20
CA ARG A 473 18.03 -23.34 15.75
C ARG A 473 19.30 -22.52 15.96
N LEU A 474 19.34 -21.33 15.38
CA LEU A 474 20.49 -20.43 15.41
C LEU A 474 20.81 -19.93 16.83
N ALA A 475 19.80 -19.71 17.68
CA ALA A 475 20.01 -19.40 19.09
C ALA A 475 20.66 -20.58 19.85
N GLY A 476 20.23 -21.81 19.56
CA GLY A 476 20.83 -23.02 20.11
C GLY A 476 22.29 -23.21 19.69
N GLU A 477 22.62 -22.98 18.42
CA GLU A 477 24.00 -23.01 17.90
C GLU A 477 24.89 -21.98 18.59
N LYS A 478 24.39 -20.75 18.78
CA LYS A 478 25.11 -19.69 19.50
C LYS A 478 25.38 -20.07 20.96
N ALA A 479 24.40 -20.66 21.64
CA ALA A 479 24.55 -21.10 23.03
C ALA A 479 25.60 -22.23 23.16
N LYS A 480 25.60 -23.20 22.23
CA LYS A 480 26.60 -24.27 22.18
C LYS A 480 28.01 -23.74 21.97
N LYS A 481 28.21 -22.87 20.98
CA LYS A 481 29.52 -22.24 20.73
C LYS A 481 30.04 -21.49 21.97
N LYS A 482 29.18 -20.73 22.65
CA LYS A 482 29.55 -20.02 23.88
C LYS A 482 29.95 -20.98 25.02
N ALA A 483 29.24 -22.10 25.17
CA ALA A 483 29.58 -23.11 26.17
C ALA A 483 30.91 -23.81 25.86
N GLU A 484 31.20 -24.08 24.58
CA GLU A 484 32.47 -24.64 24.13
C GLU A 484 33.64 -23.69 24.38
N THR A 485 33.49 -22.39 24.07
CA THR A 485 34.51 -21.37 24.37
C THR A 485 34.78 -21.27 25.86
N ASN A 486 33.74 -21.20 26.69
CA ASN A 486 33.89 -21.13 28.15
C ASN A 486 34.59 -22.38 28.72
N ASN A 487 34.27 -23.57 28.21
CA ASN A 487 34.94 -24.82 28.62
C ASN A 487 36.40 -24.88 28.16
N ALA A 488 36.73 -24.35 26.99
CA ALA A 488 38.10 -24.28 26.50
C ALA A 488 38.94 -23.30 27.35
N GLU A 489 38.39 -22.14 27.69
CA GLU A 489 39.05 -21.16 28.59
C GLU A 489 39.23 -21.72 30.01
N ALA A 490 38.24 -22.45 30.52
CA ALA A 490 38.33 -23.11 31.82
C ALA A 490 39.34 -24.27 31.86
N ARG A 491 39.67 -24.89 30.72
CA ARG A 491 40.72 -25.92 30.61
C ARG A 491 42.13 -25.34 30.43
N GLN A 492 42.23 -24.09 29.98
CA GLN A 492 43.51 -23.39 29.82
C GLN A 492 43.98 -22.67 31.10
N ARG A 493 43.06 -22.42 32.04
CA ARG A 493 43.35 -21.96 33.39
C ARG A 493 43.58 -23.15 34.32
#